data_AF-A0A2I8DQ91-F1
#
_entry.id   AF-A0A2I8DQ91-F1
#
_cell.length_a   1.000
_cell.length_b   1.000
_cell.length_c   1.000
_cell.angle_alpha   90.00
_cell.angle_beta   90.00
_cell.angle_gamma   90.00
#
_symmetry.space_group_name_H-M   'P 1'
#
loop_
_entity.id
_entity.type
_entity.pdbx_description
1 polymer ?
#
loop_
_entity_poly.entity_id
_entity_poly.type
_entity_poly.pdbx_seq_one_letter_code
_entity_poly.pdbx_strand_id
1 'polypeptide(L)'
;MNTPAPETPTAPDEALSSLMGAALNVPHPDAPATQVSAVEQGKALPPLDENLRLILGRPNFACGQLAQMLRLGGQEIEHRAEHEQAAVIYFLLNIYLEHGSGWAEKASDAFAAIAAQAGRK
;
A
#
# COMPACT_ATOMS: atom_id res chain seq x y z
N MET A 1 -47.84 -38.53 15.85
CA MET A 1 -47.67 -37.08 15.59
C MET A 1 -46.22 -36.78 15.90
N ASN A 2 -45.31 -36.87 14.92
CA ASN A 2 -43.88 -36.64 15.12
C ASN A 2 -43.53 -35.24 14.59
N THR A 3 -42.98 -34.40 15.45
CA THR A 3 -42.46 -33.07 15.12
C THR A 3 -40.96 -33.20 14.78
N PRO A 4 -40.44 -32.61 13.69
CA PRO A 4 -39.00 -32.59 13.46
C PRO A 4 -38.31 -31.48 14.31
N ALA A 5 -37.07 -31.76 14.71
CA ALA A 5 -36.19 -30.85 15.44
C ALA A 5 -35.67 -29.70 14.55
N PRO A 6 -35.25 -28.55 15.14
CA PRO A 6 -34.63 -27.47 14.38
C PRO A 6 -33.20 -27.84 13.95
N GLU A 7 -32.92 -27.65 12.67
CA GLU A 7 -31.62 -27.88 12.05
C GLU A 7 -30.56 -26.88 12.58
N THR A 8 -29.36 -27.38 12.83
CA THR A 8 -28.14 -26.66 13.26
C THR A 8 -27.72 -25.53 12.30
N PRO A 9 -27.04 -24.47 12.77
CA PRO A 9 -26.75 -23.27 12.00
C PRO A 9 -25.60 -23.46 11.01
N THR A 10 -25.78 -22.91 9.82
CA THR A 10 -24.80 -22.84 8.72
C THR A 10 -23.47 -22.25 9.19
N ALA A 11 -22.38 -22.93 8.85
CA ALA A 11 -21.01 -22.51 9.13
C ALA A 11 -20.65 -21.17 8.43
N PRO A 12 -19.76 -20.34 9.00
CA PRO A 12 -19.42 -19.00 8.50
C PRO A 12 -18.74 -18.95 7.12
N ASP A 13 -18.45 -20.10 6.51
CA ASP A 13 -17.71 -20.21 5.24
C ASP A 13 -18.59 -19.98 4.00
N GLU A 14 -19.89 -20.32 4.05
CA GLU A 14 -20.80 -20.06 2.92
C GLU A 14 -21.14 -18.58 2.73
N ALA A 15 -21.20 -17.82 3.83
CA ALA A 15 -21.51 -16.39 3.80
C ALA A 15 -20.37 -15.59 3.14
N LEU A 16 -19.13 -16.03 3.30
CA LEU A 16 -17.96 -15.36 2.73
C LEU A 16 -17.82 -15.64 1.22
N SER A 17 -18.12 -16.86 0.77
CA SER A 17 -18.17 -17.21 -0.66
C SER A 17 -19.30 -16.49 -1.42
N SER A 18 -20.44 -16.25 -0.77
CA SER A 18 -21.57 -15.51 -1.38
C SER A 18 -21.24 -14.03 -1.62
N LEU A 19 -20.47 -13.39 -0.73
CA LEU A 19 -20.12 -11.98 -0.84
C LEU A 19 -19.08 -11.69 -1.94
N MET A 20 -18.29 -12.70 -2.35
CA MET A 20 -17.30 -12.55 -3.44
C MET A 20 -17.82 -12.95 -4.83
N GLY A 21 -19.03 -13.50 -4.94
CA GLY A 21 -19.61 -13.97 -6.21
C GLY A 21 -20.64 -13.04 -6.88
N ALA A 22 -21.13 -12.01 -6.19
CA ALA A 22 -22.33 -11.26 -6.62
C ALA A 22 -22.09 -9.79 -7.02
N ALA A 23 -20.86 -9.43 -7.42
CA ALA A 23 -20.56 -8.05 -7.83
C ALA A 23 -20.30 -7.86 -9.33
N LEU A 24 -20.33 -8.89 -10.18
CA LEU A 24 -20.02 -8.72 -11.60
C LEU A 24 -20.99 -9.50 -12.49
N ASN A 25 -21.72 -8.76 -13.33
CA ASN A 25 -22.36 -9.19 -14.58
C ASN A 25 -23.87 -9.47 -14.58
N VAL A 26 -24.69 -8.41 -14.40
CA VAL A 26 -26.02 -8.33 -15.01
C VAL A 26 -25.86 -7.59 -16.36
N PRO A 27 -26.11 -8.22 -17.52
CA PRO A 27 -26.02 -7.54 -18.81
C PRO A 27 -27.20 -6.60 -19.00
N HIS A 28 -26.93 -5.30 -19.19
CA HIS A 28 -27.93 -4.36 -19.72
C HIS A 28 -27.99 -4.53 -21.25
N PRO A 29 -29.17 -4.73 -21.86
CA PRO A 29 -29.29 -4.72 -23.32
C PRO A 29 -29.05 -3.28 -23.82
N ASP A 30 -28.26 -3.13 -24.88
CA ASP A 30 -27.90 -1.90 -25.63
C ASP A 30 -26.59 -1.16 -25.29
N ALA A 31 -25.65 -1.74 -24.56
CA ALA A 31 -24.29 -1.17 -24.46
C ALA A 31 -23.41 -1.62 -25.66
N PRO A 32 -22.75 -0.70 -26.40
CA PRO A 32 -21.83 -1.08 -27.47
C PRO A 32 -20.68 -1.89 -26.87
N ALA A 33 -20.37 -3.03 -27.50
CA ALA A 33 -19.36 -3.98 -27.06
C ALA A 33 -18.02 -3.26 -26.79
N THR A 34 -17.75 -2.99 -25.51
CA THR A 34 -16.44 -2.54 -25.06
C THR A 34 -15.48 -3.70 -25.29
N GLN A 35 -14.58 -3.53 -26.25
CA GLN A 35 -13.51 -4.48 -26.50
C GLN A 35 -12.71 -4.64 -25.20
N VAL A 36 -12.75 -5.84 -24.63
CA VAL A 36 -11.92 -6.22 -23.49
C VAL A 36 -10.48 -6.16 -23.98
N SER A 37 -9.82 -5.03 -23.70
CA SER A 37 -8.42 -4.82 -24.02
C SER A 37 -7.58 -5.83 -23.25
N ALA A 38 -6.54 -6.34 -23.90
CA ALA A 38 -5.67 -7.38 -23.38
C ALA A 38 -5.25 -7.08 -21.94
N VAL A 39 -5.35 -8.09 -21.08
CA VAL A 39 -4.84 -8.05 -19.71
C VAL A 39 -3.32 -7.87 -19.81
N GLU A 40 -2.84 -6.64 -19.63
CA GLU A 40 -1.43 -6.39 -19.36
C GLU A 40 -1.05 -7.27 -18.17
N GLN A 41 -0.19 -8.28 -18.41
CA GLN A 41 0.32 -9.14 -17.36
C GLN A 41 1.14 -8.27 -16.42
N GLY A 42 0.49 -7.79 -15.35
CA GLY A 42 1.08 -6.85 -14.41
C GLY A 42 2.42 -7.36 -13.90
N LYS A 43 3.44 -6.49 -13.92
CA LYS A 43 4.75 -6.77 -13.33
C LYS A 43 4.56 -7.35 -11.93
N ALA A 44 5.12 -8.54 -11.70
CA ALA A 44 5.05 -9.19 -10.40
C ALA A 44 5.63 -8.27 -9.31
N LEU A 45 4.96 -8.20 -8.17
CA LEU A 45 5.45 -7.46 -7.01
C LEU A 45 6.79 -8.07 -6.53
N PRO A 46 7.72 -7.24 -6.02
CA PRO A 46 8.92 -7.76 -5.39
C PRO A 46 8.54 -8.63 -4.18
N PRO A 47 9.35 -9.65 -3.83
CA PRO A 47 9.15 -10.42 -2.61
C PRO A 47 9.08 -9.52 -1.38
N LEU A 48 8.15 -9.82 -0.47
CA LEU A 48 8.02 -9.12 0.82
C LEU A 48 9.09 -9.61 1.81
N ASP A 49 10.34 -9.26 1.52
CA ASP A 49 11.49 -9.58 2.34
C ASP A 49 11.51 -8.78 3.66
N GLU A 50 12.53 -9.00 4.49
CA GLU A 50 12.65 -8.31 5.78
C GLU A 50 12.74 -6.78 5.60
N ASN A 51 13.49 -6.31 4.60
CA ASN A 51 13.67 -4.89 4.33
C ASN A 51 12.36 -4.22 3.95
N LEU A 52 11.63 -4.84 3.02
CA LEU A 52 10.36 -4.31 2.56
C LEU A 52 9.30 -4.35 3.67
N ARG A 53 9.34 -5.35 4.57
CA ARG A 53 8.50 -5.36 5.78
C ARG A 53 8.84 -4.23 6.74
N LEU A 54 10.12 -3.91 6.95
CA LEU A 54 10.53 -2.78 7.78
C LEU A 54 10.10 -1.43 7.19
N ILE A 55 10.16 -1.28 5.87
CA ILE A 55 9.75 -0.05 5.17
C ILE A 55 8.23 0.12 5.24
N LEU A 56 7.48 -0.88 4.77
CA LEU A 56 6.03 -0.81 4.64
C LEU A 56 5.32 -0.89 6.00
N GLY A 57 5.93 -1.53 6.99
CA GLY A 57 5.39 -1.67 8.35
C GLY A 57 5.67 -0.48 9.27
N ARG A 58 6.31 0.60 8.78
CA ARG A 58 6.69 1.75 9.61
C ARG A 58 5.44 2.42 10.21
N PRO A 59 5.31 2.55 11.54
CA PRO A 59 4.12 3.14 12.14
C PRO A 59 4.07 4.66 11.90
N ASN A 60 2.87 5.22 11.79
CA ASN A 60 2.64 6.63 11.49
C ASN A 60 3.37 7.60 12.45
N PHE A 61 3.37 7.31 13.75
CA PHE A 61 4.00 8.15 14.78
C PHE A 61 5.52 8.23 14.66
N ALA A 62 6.15 7.33 13.90
CA ALA A 62 7.60 7.35 13.63
C ALA A 62 7.98 8.15 12.38
N CYS A 63 7.01 8.73 11.66
CA CYS A 63 7.24 9.38 10.36
C CYS A 63 7.35 10.90 10.43
N GLY A 64 6.92 11.56 11.52
CA GLY A 64 6.85 13.02 11.57
C GLY A 64 8.19 13.73 11.35
N GLN A 65 9.26 13.29 12.03
CA GLN A 65 10.60 13.88 11.86
C GLN A 65 11.17 13.63 10.46
N LEU A 66 10.95 12.43 9.90
CA LEU A 66 11.40 12.10 8.55
C LEU A 66 10.66 12.94 7.51
N ALA A 67 9.34 13.11 7.66
CA ALA A 67 8.54 13.97 6.80
C ALA A 67 8.97 15.44 6.89
N GLN A 68 9.34 15.93 8.08
CA GLN A 68 9.94 17.26 8.21
C GLN A 68 11.24 17.39 7.42
N MET A 69 12.13 16.39 7.46
CA MET A 69 13.33 16.40 6.63
C MET A 69 12.99 16.41 5.14
N LEU A 70 12.04 15.57 4.69
CA LEU A 70 11.62 15.60 3.28
C LEU A 70 11.10 16.99 2.84
N ARG A 71 10.37 17.69 3.71
CA ARG A 71 9.97 19.10 3.46
C ARG A 71 11.15 20.04 3.34
N LEU A 72 12.18 19.91 4.19
CA LEU A 72 13.43 20.68 4.07
C LEU A 72 14.15 20.41 2.74
N GLY A 73 14.02 19.19 2.22
CA GLY A 73 14.47 18.80 0.88
C GLY A 73 13.61 19.34 -0.27
N GLY A 74 12.54 20.08 0.03
CA GLY A 74 11.66 20.71 -0.97
C GLY A 74 10.39 19.93 -1.31
N GLN A 75 10.08 18.83 -0.61
CA GLN A 75 8.83 18.09 -0.84
C GLN A 75 7.63 18.81 -0.19
N GLU A 76 6.52 18.87 -0.89
CA GLU A 76 5.25 19.35 -0.32
C GLU A 76 4.50 18.19 0.33
N ILE A 77 4.37 18.23 1.67
CA ILE A 77 3.73 17.17 2.46
C ILE A 77 2.81 17.83 3.48
N GLU A 78 1.53 17.47 3.49
CA GLU A 78 0.57 17.98 4.47
C GLU A 78 0.93 17.55 5.90
N HIS A 79 0.61 18.38 6.90
CA HIS A 79 0.86 18.10 8.33
C HIS A 79 -0.18 17.16 8.95
N ARG A 80 -0.53 16.10 8.21
CA ARG A 80 -1.44 15.03 8.64
C ARG A 80 -0.65 13.72 8.71
N ALA A 81 -0.77 12.99 9.81
CA ALA A 81 0.09 11.83 10.11
C ALA A 81 0.07 10.76 9.00
N GLU A 82 -1.08 10.52 8.38
CA GLU A 82 -1.24 9.57 7.27
C GLU A 82 -0.49 10.03 6.00
N HIS A 83 -0.46 11.34 5.75
CA HIS A 83 0.25 11.92 4.60
C HIS A 83 1.76 11.89 4.83
N GLU A 84 2.19 12.17 6.06
CA GLU A 84 3.59 12.05 6.48
C GLU A 84 4.09 10.61 6.38
N GLN A 85 3.30 9.63 6.84
CA GLN A 85 3.63 8.22 6.72
C GLN A 85 3.73 7.80 5.25
N ALA A 86 2.75 8.18 4.42
CA ALA A 86 2.75 7.85 3.00
C ALA A 86 3.99 8.40 2.29
N ALA A 87 4.34 9.67 2.52
CA ALA A 87 5.53 10.28 1.92
C ALA A 87 6.82 9.58 2.34
N VAL A 88 6.97 9.25 3.63
CA VAL A 88 8.15 8.55 4.15
C VAL A 88 8.25 7.13 3.59
N ILE A 89 7.16 6.36 3.57
CA ILE A 89 7.15 5.01 3.00
C ILE A 89 7.46 5.06 1.52
N TYR A 90 6.84 5.98 0.78
CA TYR A 90 7.10 6.17 -0.66
C TYR A 90 8.58 6.45 -0.94
N PHE A 91 9.18 7.37 -0.19
CA PHE A 91 10.60 7.71 -0.32
C PHE A 91 11.51 6.51 -0.05
N LEU A 92 11.31 5.80 1.07
CA LEU A 92 12.12 4.64 1.44
C LEU A 92 11.92 3.46 0.48
N LEU A 93 10.69 3.25 0.02
CA LEU A 93 10.37 2.23 -0.98
C LEU A 93 11.13 2.50 -2.28
N ASN A 94 11.15 3.74 -2.76
CA ASN A 94 11.88 4.07 -3.99
C ASN A 94 13.38 3.78 -3.86
N ILE A 95 13.99 4.15 -2.73
CA ILE A 95 15.40 3.85 -2.43
C ILE A 95 15.64 2.33 -2.39
N TYR A 96 14.73 1.57 -1.78
CA TYR A 96 14.83 0.11 -1.76
C TYR A 96 14.71 -0.51 -3.16
N LEU A 97 13.80 -0.02 -3.99
CA LEU A 97 13.67 -0.50 -5.36
C LEU A 97 14.93 -0.23 -6.21
N GLU A 98 15.69 0.83 -5.89
CA GLU A 98 16.93 1.18 -6.58
C GLU A 98 18.16 0.44 -6.02
N HIS A 99 18.24 0.25 -4.71
CA HIS A 99 19.47 -0.22 -4.03
C HIS A 99 19.34 -1.55 -3.28
N GLY A 100 18.16 -2.16 -3.24
CA GLY A 100 17.90 -3.42 -2.56
C GLY A 100 18.32 -3.38 -1.08
N SER A 101 19.13 -4.33 -0.63
CA SER A 101 19.61 -4.40 0.76
C SER A 101 20.44 -3.19 1.21
N GLY A 102 20.97 -2.38 0.27
CA GLY A 102 21.70 -1.15 0.57
C GLY A 102 20.81 0.06 0.90
N TRP A 103 19.48 -0.11 0.93
CA TRP A 103 18.53 1.00 1.08
C TRP A 103 18.74 1.83 2.34
N ALA A 104 19.09 1.21 3.47
CA ALA A 104 19.17 1.90 4.75
C ALA A 104 20.34 2.91 4.77
N GLU A 105 21.49 2.52 4.23
CA GLU A 105 22.65 3.40 4.04
C GLU A 105 22.28 4.56 3.09
N LYS A 106 21.66 4.25 1.96
CA LYS A 106 21.30 5.27 0.95
C LYS A 106 20.21 6.24 1.44
N ALA A 107 19.26 5.76 2.24
CA ALA A 107 18.30 6.62 2.92
C ALA A 107 18.97 7.55 3.92
N SER A 108 19.93 7.04 4.71
CA SER A 108 20.73 7.84 5.63
C SER A 108 21.54 8.92 4.89
N ASP A 109 22.23 8.55 3.81
CA ASP A 109 22.98 9.47 2.95
C ASP A 109 22.06 10.59 2.41
N ALA A 110 20.87 10.23 1.93
CA ALA A 110 19.91 11.16 1.38
C ALA A 110 19.40 12.17 2.44
N PHE A 111 19.06 11.70 3.64
CA PHE A 111 18.66 12.59 4.73
C PHE A 111 19.81 13.48 5.22
N ALA A 112 21.04 12.95 5.28
CA ALA A 112 22.23 13.75 5.59
C ALA A 112 22.47 14.85 4.55
N ALA A 113 22.29 14.54 3.26
CA ALA A 113 22.42 15.52 2.18
C ALA A 113 21.37 16.63 2.29
N ILE A 114 20.12 16.28 2.62
CA ILE A 114 19.05 17.27 2.86
C ILE A 114 19.41 18.18 4.05
N ALA A 115 19.87 17.61 5.16
CA ALA A 115 20.27 18.38 6.34
C ALA A 115 21.43 19.35 6.01
N ALA A 116 22.41 18.90 5.24
CA ALA A 116 23.53 19.74 4.80
C ALA A 116 23.08 20.89 3.88
N GLN A 117 22.06 20.70 3.06
CA GLN A 117 21.49 21.75 2.21
C GLN A 117 20.67 22.76 3.02
N ALA A 118 19.91 22.29 4.02
CA ALA A 118 19.12 23.15 4.90
C ALA A 118 19.98 24.12 5.72
N GLY A 119 21.19 23.71 6.13
CA GLY A 119 22.14 24.58 6.85
C GLY A 119 22.88 25.61 5.98
N ARG A 120 22.71 25.59 4.66
CA ARG A 120 23.35 26.54 3.71
C ARG A 120 22.42 27.65 3.24
N LYS A 121 21.14 27.60 3.63
CA LYS A 121 20.13 28.63 3.36
C LYS A 121 19.98 29.52 4.58
#